data_AF-A0A934SJT1-F1
#
_entry.id   AF-A0A934SJT1-F1
#
_cell.length_a   1.000
_cell.length_b   1.000
_cell.length_c   1.000
_cell.angle_alpha   90.00
_cell.angle_beta   90.00
_cell.angle_gamma   90.00
#
_symmetry.space_group_name_H-M   'P 1'
#
loop_
_entity.id
_entity.type
_entity.pdbx_description
1 polymer ?
#
loop_
_entity_poly.entity_id
_entity_poly.type
_entity_poly.pdbx_seq_one_letter_code
_entity_poly.pdbx_strand_id
1 'polypeptide(L)'
;MSVLDGFRHEAAFPFYRYFSDADEYAGAKRYWVAVVNAVPSFSDPDWTVIPETMPLQDDMRSGRMLWLEATDGGKQIMLFVSNVEGAAREMMHDNCGIDPEEEGELRALFGEDFPITDAMRLPLSYAEALKTAEEQHSGSPVRTWVELLAPWSEGDEPVERLYLTAEISDEAELLALRALDLFMQPGAGLARVNAVFSPEA
;
A
#
# COMPACT_ATOMS: atom_id res chain seq x y z
N MET A 1 -19.67 -12.87 -10.76
CA MET A 1 -18.78 -13.85 -10.09
C MET A 1 -17.69 -13.00 -9.46
N SER A 2 -17.47 -13.13 -8.16
CA SER A 2 -16.41 -12.36 -7.47
C SER A 2 -15.04 -12.84 -7.97
N VAL A 3 -14.01 -12.00 -7.92
CA VAL A 3 -12.65 -12.44 -8.24
C VAL A 3 -12.19 -13.46 -7.19
N LEU A 4 -12.52 -13.25 -5.91
CA LEU A 4 -12.26 -14.18 -4.80
C LEU A 4 -12.72 -15.60 -5.11
N ASP A 5 -13.89 -15.78 -5.74
CA ASP A 5 -14.42 -17.11 -6.06
C ASP A 5 -13.45 -17.95 -6.91
N GLY A 6 -12.62 -17.31 -7.74
CA GLY A 6 -11.58 -17.96 -8.52
C GLY A 6 -10.38 -18.46 -7.70
N PHE A 7 -10.16 -17.92 -6.50
CA PHE A 7 -8.99 -18.18 -5.65
C PHE A 7 -9.31 -18.97 -4.38
N ARG A 8 -10.58 -19.10 -3.99
CA ARG A 8 -11.02 -19.84 -2.78
C ARG A 8 -10.55 -21.29 -2.70
N HIS A 9 -10.14 -21.88 -3.82
CA HIS A 9 -9.63 -23.25 -3.90
C HIS A 9 -8.10 -23.35 -3.77
N GLU A 10 -7.37 -22.23 -3.76
CA GLU A 10 -5.93 -22.24 -3.54
C GLU A 10 -5.59 -22.57 -2.08
N ALA A 11 -4.55 -23.38 -1.88
CA ALA A 11 -4.26 -24.01 -0.58
C ALA A 11 -3.97 -23.02 0.57
N ALA A 12 -3.53 -21.80 0.24
CA ALA A 12 -3.15 -20.79 1.21
C ALA A 12 -4.07 -19.55 1.20
N PHE A 13 -5.15 -19.57 0.44
CA PHE A 13 -6.11 -18.46 0.39
C PHE A 13 -6.65 -18.14 1.80
N PRO A 14 -6.75 -16.86 2.23
CA PRO A 14 -6.57 -15.62 1.47
C PRO A 14 -5.14 -15.04 1.51
N PHE A 15 -4.12 -15.89 1.60
CA PHE A 15 -2.68 -15.54 1.55
C PHE A 15 -2.21 -14.71 2.75
N TYR A 16 -2.61 -15.10 3.96
CA TYR A 16 -2.31 -14.36 5.19
C TYR A 16 -0.81 -14.17 5.45
N ARG A 17 0.06 -15.03 4.91
CA ARG A 17 1.50 -15.00 5.17
C ARG A 17 2.30 -14.44 4.00
N TYR A 18 1.68 -13.64 3.12
CA TYR A 18 2.34 -12.97 1.99
C TYR A 18 3.65 -12.25 2.38
N PHE A 19 3.75 -11.75 3.61
CA PHE A 19 4.94 -11.03 4.10
C PHE A 19 6.13 -11.93 4.45
N SER A 20 5.94 -13.26 4.49
CA SER A 20 6.98 -14.22 4.91
C SER A 20 7.09 -15.46 4.03
N ASP A 21 6.10 -15.70 3.17
CA ASP A 21 6.04 -16.85 2.27
C ASP A 21 5.90 -16.36 0.82
N ALA A 22 6.86 -16.73 -0.02
CA ALA A 22 6.92 -16.27 -1.41
C ALA A 22 5.81 -16.85 -2.29
N ASP A 23 5.32 -18.05 -1.98
CA ASP A 23 4.22 -18.68 -2.74
C ASP A 23 2.89 -17.99 -2.40
N GLU A 24 2.66 -17.67 -1.12
CA GLU A 24 1.51 -16.87 -0.71
C GLU A 24 1.57 -15.45 -1.28
N TYR A 25 2.75 -14.81 -1.29
CA TYR A 25 2.95 -13.51 -1.92
C TYR A 25 2.61 -13.54 -3.41
N ALA A 26 3.10 -14.54 -4.14
CA ALA A 26 2.79 -14.74 -5.55
C ALA A 26 1.28 -14.99 -5.77
N GLY A 27 0.62 -15.72 -4.87
CA GLY A 27 -0.83 -15.91 -4.86
C GLY A 27 -1.61 -14.61 -4.68
N ALA A 28 -1.23 -13.81 -3.68
CA ALA A 28 -1.81 -12.49 -3.43
C ALA A 28 -1.64 -11.56 -4.65
N LYS A 29 -0.45 -11.57 -5.28
CA LYS A 29 -0.17 -10.78 -6.48
C LYS A 29 -1.07 -11.19 -7.65
N ARG A 30 -1.25 -12.49 -7.91
CA ARG A 30 -2.18 -12.99 -8.93
C ARG A 30 -3.61 -12.57 -8.65
N TYR A 31 -4.05 -12.61 -7.39
CA TYR A 31 -5.36 -12.14 -6.98
C TYR A 31 -5.55 -10.66 -7.32
N TRP A 32 -4.60 -9.79 -6.94
CA TRP A 32 -4.70 -8.35 -7.21
C TRP A 32 -4.63 -8.00 -8.70
N VAL A 33 -3.87 -8.75 -9.50
CA VAL A 33 -3.91 -8.64 -10.97
C VAL A 33 -5.30 -8.98 -11.49
N ALA A 34 -5.94 -10.03 -10.98
CA ALA A 34 -7.29 -10.40 -11.39
C ALA A 34 -8.34 -9.34 -10.96
N VAL A 35 -8.18 -8.74 -9.78
CA VAL A 35 -9.04 -7.62 -9.32
C VAL A 35 -8.94 -6.43 -10.26
N VAL A 36 -7.73 -5.99 -10.63
CA VAL A 36 -7.53 -4.89 -11.58
C VAL A 36 -8.17 -5.21 -12.94
N ASN A 37 -7.95 -6.41 -13.47
CA ASN A 37 -8.52 -6.84 -14.75
C ASN A 37 -10.05 -6.97 -14.73
N ALA A 38 -10.68 -7.08 -13.56
CA ALA A 38 -12.12 -7.12 -13.43
C ALA A 38 -12.78 -5.73 -13.43
N VAL A 39 -11.99 -4.65 -13.36
CA VAL A 39 -12.50 -3.27 -13.37
C VAL A 39 -12.98 -2.91 -14.77
N PRO A 40 -14.24 -2.48 -14.96
CA PRO A 40 -14.78 -2.18 -16.30
C PRO A 40 -14.03 -1.07 -17.04
N SER A 41 -13.52 -0.08 -16.31
CA SER A 41 -12.75 1.03 -16.88
C SER A 41 -11.27 0.71 -17.11
N PHE A 42 -10.80 -0.50 -16.79
CA PHE A 42 -9.42 -0.92 -17.02
C PHE A 42 -9.21 -1.43 -18.45
N SER A 43 -8.08 -1.06 -19.04
CA SER A 43 -7.68 -1.43 -20.39
C SER A 43 -6.17 -1.66 -20.37
N ASP A 44 -5.75 -2.93 -20.46
CA ASP A 44 -4.34 -3.33 -20.34
C ASP A 44 -3.35 -2.50 -21.21
N PRO A 45 -3.66 -2.15 -22.49
CA PRO A 45 -2.78 -1.33 -23.31
C PRO A 45 -2.56 0.10 -22.80
N ASP A 46 -3.45 0.62 -21.95
CA ASP A 46 -3.38 1.99 -21.44
C ASP A 46 -2.55 2.09 -20.15
N TRP A 47 -2.02 0.96 -19.65
CA TRP A 47 -1.25 0.90 -18.40
C TRP A 47 0.04 0.12 -18.58
N THR A 48 1.12 0.62 -17.97
CA THR A 48 2.41 -0.05 -17.90
C THR A 48 2.70 -0.46 -16.46
N VAL A 49 3.18 -1.69 -16.28
CA VAL A 49 3.68 -2.15 -14.98
C VAL A 49 5.04 -1.50 -14.73
N ILE A 50 5.16 -0.75 -13.65
CA ILE A 50 6.45 -0.23 -13.21
C ILE A 50 7.24 -1.39 -12.60
N PRO A 51 8.46 -1.68 -13.09
CA PRO A 51 9.27 -2.78 -12.59
C PRO A 51 9.59 -2.63 -11.10
N GLU A 52 9.64 -3.76 -10.39
CA GLU A 52 10.12 -3.82 -9.01
C GLU A 52 11.60 -3.39 -8.97
N THR A 53 11.89 -2.36 -8.19
CA THR A 53 13.26 -1.86 -7.96
C THR A 53 13.83 -2.32 -6.63
N MET A 54 13.04 -3.02 -5.82
CA MET A 54 13.38 -3.41 -4.45
C MET A 54 13.64 -4.92 -4.35
N PRO A 55 14.42 -5.38 -3.36
CA PRO A 55 14.50 -6.79 -3.01
C PRO A 55 13.12 -7.38 -2.72
N LEU A 56 12.88 -8.62 -3.18
CA LEU A 56 11.59 -9.32 -2.98
C LEU A 56 11.13 -9.32 -1.52
N GLN A 57 12.06 -9.43 -0.57
CA GLN A 57 11.73 -9.44 0.87
C GLN A 57 11.12 -8.12 1.34
N ASP A 58 11.56 -6.99 0.78
CA ASP A 58 11.02 -5.67 1.10
C ASP A 58 9.63 -5.48 0.45
N ASP A 59 9.43 -6.02 -0.75
CA ASP A 59 8.12 -6.02 -1.43
C ASP A 59 7.10 -6.91 -0.72
N MET A 60 7.53 -8.10 -0.28
CA MET A 60 6.72 -8.98 0.56
C MET A 60 6.34 -8.27 1.86
N ARG A 61 7.31 -7.65 2.54
CA ARG A 61 7.10 -6.96 3.82
C ARG A 61 6.12 -5.80 3.70
N SER A 62 6.31 -4.92 2.73
CA SER A 62 5.41 -3.78 2.48
C SER A 62 4.04 -4.21 1.96
N GLY A 63 3.91 -5.47 1.51
CA GLY A 63 2.69 -5.96 0.88
C GLY A 63 2.41 -5.29 -0.47
N ARG A 64 3.41 -4.67 -1.13
CA ARG A 64 3.22 -4.09 -2.46
C ARG A 64 2.91 -5.19 -3.46
N MET A 65 1.76 -5.08 -4.13
CA MET A 65 1.26 -6.06 -5.10
C MET A 65 1.46 -5.60 -6.53
N LEU A 66 1.08 -4.34 -6.81
CA LEU A 66 1.16 -3.78 -8.16
C LEU A 66 1.53 -2.30 -8.10
N TRP A 67 2.34 -1.90 -9.07
CA TRP A 67 2.56 -0.50 -9.40
C TRP A 67 2.32 -0.31 -10.88
N LEU A 68 1.27 0.45 -11.22
CA LEU A 68 0.87 0.74 -12.59
C LEU A 68 1.00 2.23 -12.86
N GLU A 69 1.35 2.56 -14.09
CA GLU A 69 1.37 3.92 -14.62
C GLU A 69 0.58 3.96 -15.91
N ALA A 70 -0.32 4.93 -16.03
CA ALA A 70 -1.05 5.16 -17.26
C ALA A 70 -0.08 5.58 -18.36
N THR A 71 -0.26 5.09 -19.58
CA THR A 71 0.66 5.37 -20.70
C THR A 71 0.68 6.83 -21.12
N ASP A 72 -0.33 7.61 -20.75
CA ASP A 72 -0.38 9.06 -20.94
C ASP A 72 0.39 9.84 -19.87
N GLY A 73 0.91 9.16 -18.83
CA GLY A 73 1.71 9.72 -17.74
C GLY A 73 0.91 10.43 -16.65
N GLY A 74 -0.41 10.55 -16.76
CA GLY A 74 -1.21 11.38 -15.85
C GLY A 74 -1.62 10.70 -14.55
N LYS A 75 -1.53 9.36 -14.48
CA LYS A 75 -2.04 8.57 -13.36
C LYS A 75 -1.13 7.41 -12.99
N GLN A 76 -1.07 7.12 -11.70
CA GLN A 76 -0.42 5.96 -11.14
C GLN A 76 -1.31 5.24 -10.13
N ILE A 77 -1.15 3.93 -10.03
CA ILE A 77 -1.83 3.08 -9.04
C ILE A 77 -0.75 2.32 -8.27
N MET A 78 -0.79 2.44 -6.94
CA MET A 78 -0.02 1.60 -6.03
C MET A 78 -0.98 0.76 -5.19
N LEU A 79 -0.92 -0.55 -5.39
CA LEU A 79 -1.76 -1.53 -4.70
C LEU A 79 -0.95 -2.28 -3.65
N PHE A 80 -1.49 -2.34 -2.45
CA PHE A 80 -0.91 -3.04 -1.32
C PHE A 80 -1.93 -4.03 -0.75
N VAL A 81 -1.48 -5.24 -0.46
CA VAL A 81 -2.22 -6.17 0.40
C VAL A 81 -1.82 -5.90 1.84
N SER A 82 -2.78 -5.94 2.75
CA SER A 82 -2.47 -5.77 4.17
C SER A 82 -3.35 -6.65 5.04
N ASN A 83 -2.77 -7.17 6.11
CA ASN A 83 -3.48 -7.75 7.24
C ASN A 83 -2.77 -7.33 8.53
N VAL A 84 -3.43 -7.55 9.67
CA VAL A 84 -2.93 -7.12 10.99
C VAL A 84 -1.51 -7.62 11.25
N GLU A 85 -1.20 -8.89 10.94
CA GLU A 85 0.13 -9.44 11.19
C GLU A 85 1.20 -8.84 10.27
N GLY A 86 0.88 -8.67 8.98
CA GLY A 86 1.75 -8.03 8.01
C GLY A 86 2.06 -6.58 8.40
N ALA A 87 1.05 -5.80 8.75
CA ALA A 87 1.20 -4.43 9.21
C ALA A 87 2.04 -4.33 10.49
N ALA A 88 1.84 -5.23 11.46
CA ALA A 88 2.66 -5.26 12.67
C ALA A 88 4.14 -5.54 12.37
N ARG A 89 4.43 -6.44 11.41
CA ARG A 89 5.80 -6.77 11.02
C ARG A 89 6.48 -5.65 10.24
N GLU A 90 5.75 -4.97 9.37
CA GLU A 90 6.22 -3.76 8.69
C GLU A 90 6.57 -2.67 9.72
N MET A 91 5.67 -2.39 10.67
CA MET A 91 5.92 -1.42 11.74
C MET A 91 7.17 -1.75 12.57
N MET A 92 7.36 -3.01 12.95
CA MET A 92 8.57 -3.41 13.69
C MET A 92 9.86 -3.18 12.91
N HIS A 93 9.82 -3.40 11.59
CA HIS A 93 10.99 -3.20 10.75
C HIS A 93 11.32 -1.71 10.61
N ASP A 94 10.30 -0.90 10.35
CA ASP A 94 10.47 0.54 10.14
C ASP A 94 10.78 1.29 11.44
N ASN A 95 10.52 0.66 12.59
CA ASN A 95 10.82 1.18 13.94
C ASN A 95 11.87 0.31 14.64
N CYS A 96 13.05 0.17 14.04
CA CYS A 96 14.18 -0.58 14.59
C CYS A 96 14.84 0.06 15.83
N GLY A 97 14.38 1.25 16.23
CA GLY A 97 15.01 2.08 17.24
C GLY A 97 16.19 2.86 16.65
N ILE A 98 16.47 4.02 17.24
CA ILE A 98 17.58 4.89 16.83
C ILE A 98 18.86 4.42 17.52
N ASP A 99 19.89 4.14 16.74
CA ASP A 99 21.21 3.82 17.27
C ASP A 99 22.03 5.08 17.60
N PRO A 100 23.18 4.98 18.30
CA PRO A 100 23.96 6.15 18.68
C PRO A 100 24.54 6.96 17.51
N GLU A 101 24.74 6.34 16.34
CA GLU A 101 25.22 7.02 15.13
C GLU A 101 24.09 7.88 14.56
N GLU A 102 22.90 7.30 14.39
CA GLU A 102 21.70 7.97 13.93
C GLU A 102 21.23 9.07 14.91
N GLU A 103 21.40 8.86 16.23
CA GLU A 103 21.19 9.91 17.25
C GLU A 103 22.13 11.11 17.01
N GLY A 104 23.39 10.85 16.65
CA GLY A 104 24.37 11.88 16.30
C GLY A 104 23.99 12.65 15.04
N GLU A 105 23.50 11.96 14.01
CA GLU A 105 23.03 12.57 12.78
C GLU A 105 21.82 13.48 13.01
N LEU A 106 20.83 13.02 13.77
CA LEU A 106 19.64 13.81 14.11
C LEU A 106 20.00 15.08 14.89
N ARG A 107 20.93 15.00 15.85
CA ARG A 107 21.43 16.19 16.57
C ARG A 107 22.23 17.12 15.68
N ALA A 108 22.96 16.62 14.69
CA ALA A 108 23.65 17.46 13.72
C ALA A 108 22.68 18.20 12.79
N LEU A 109 21.56 17.56 12.42
CA LEU A 109 20.52 18.12 11.55
C LEU A 109 19.61 19.12 12.27
N PHE A 110 19.14 18.76 13.47
CA PHE A 110 18.09 19.49 14.19
C PHE A 110 18.60 20.28 15.41
N GLY A 111 19.90 20.15 15.73
CA GLY A 111 20.58 20.81 16.83
C GLY A 111 20.84 19.89 18.03
N GLU A 112 21.88 20.22 18.80
CA GLU A 112 22.34 19.45 19.97
C GLU A 112 21.24 19.22 21.03
N ASP A 113 20.26 20.13 21.12
CA ASP A 113 19.14 20.06 22.07
C ASP A 113 17.93 19.25 21.54
N PHE A 114 18.05 18.60 20.38
CA PHE A 114 16.96 17.80 19.81
C PHE A 114 16.57 16.65 20.78
N PRO A 115 15.28 16.56 21.20
CA PRO A 115 14.87 15.64 22.25
C PRO A 115 14.75 14.21 21.71
N ILE A 116 15.75 13.39 22.01
CA ILE A 116 15.71 11.94 21.74
C ILE A 116 15.21 11.23 22.99
N THR A 117 13.98 10.71 22.91
CA THR A 117 13.33 10.01 24.02
C THR A 117 13.75 8.54 24.07
N ASP A 118 13.64 7.91 25.24
CA ASP A 118 13.92 6.48 25.38
C ASP A 118 12.99 5.61 24.51
N ALA A 119 11.77 6.08 24.25
CA ALA A 119 10.84 5.42 23.34
C ALA A 119 11.34 5.41 21.89
N MET A 120 12.13 6.41 21.46
CA MET A 120 12.72 6.44 20.11
C MET A 120 13.96 5.55 20.00
N ARG A 121 14.66 5.30 21.12
CA ARG A 121 15.83 4.41 21.15
C ARG A 121 15.48 2.94 21.16
N LEU A 122 14.28 2.60 21.64
CA LEU A 122 13.86 1.22 21.77
C LEU A 122 13.14 0.75 20.49
N PRO A 123 13.50 -0.42 19.95
CA PRO A 123 12.74 -1.01 18.86
C PRO A 123 11.31 -1.31 19.33
N LEU A 124 10.35 -1.14 18.43
CA LEU A 124 8.95 -1.46 18.71
C LEU A 124 8.80 -2.97 18.97
N SER A 125 8.22 -3.35 20.10
CA SER A 125 7.98 -4.77 20.36
C SER A 125 6.83 -5.30 19.50
N TYR A 126 6.82 -6.61 19.22
CA TYR A 126 5.74 -7.22 18.45
C TYR A 126 4.35 -7.01 19.09
N ALA A 127 4.25 -7.02 20.42
CA ALA A 127 2.99 -6.80 21.11
C ALA A 127 2.46 -5.36 20.92
N GLU A 128 3.35 -4.36 20.94
CA GLU A 128 3.00 -2.96 20.69
C GLU A 128 2.64 -2.72 19.22
N ALA A 129 3.39 -3.33 18.30
CA ALA A 129 3.12 -3.28 16.87
C ALA A 129 1.78 -3.94 16.54
N LEU A 130 1.50 -5.11 17.11
CA LEU A 130 0.24 -5.82 16.91
C LEU A 130 -0.94 -5.00 17.40
N LYS A 131 -0.85 -4.43 18.61
CA LYS A 131 -1.90 -3.57 19.16
C LYS A 131 -2.16 -2.36 18.25
N THR A 132 -1.11 -1.69 17.80
CA THR A 132 -1.22 -0.53 16.89
C THR A 132 -1.83 -0.94 15.55
N ALA A 133 -1.41 -2.06 14.99
CA ALA A 133 -1.95 -2.60 13.75
C ALA A 133 -3.43 -2.97 13.90
N GLU A 134 -3.84 -3.61 14.99
CA GLU A 134 -5.24 -3.89 15.30
C GLU A 134 -6.07 -2.61 15.38
N GLU A 135 -5.58 -1.57 16.06
CA GLU A 135 -6.26 -0.27 16.15
C GLU A 135 -6.42 0.38 14.76
N GLN A 136 -5.38 0.33 13.92
CA GLN A 136 -5.41 0.88 12.56
C GLN A 136 -6.26 0.07 11.56
N HIS A 137 -6.32 -1.25 11.74
CA HIS A 137 -7.17 -2.14 10.94
C HIS A 137 -8.62 -2.17 11.46
N SER A 138 -8.85 -1.83 12.73
CA SER A 138 -10.18 -1.77 13.32
C SER A 138 -10.96 -0.58 12.75
N GLY A 139 -11.81 -0.86 11.77
CA GLY A 139 -12.77 0.11 11.24
C GLY A 139 -12.75 0.32 9.73
N SER A 140 -11.76 -0.22 8.99
CA SER A 140 -11.86 -0.25 7.53
C SER A 140 -11.02 -1.37 6.89
N PRO A 141 -11.64 -2.31 6.15
CA PRO A 141 -10.92 -3.36 5.42
C PRO A 141 -10.17 -2.82 4.20
N VAL A 142 -10.40 -1.55 3.81
CA VAL A 142 -9.72 -0.84 2.74
C VAL A 142 -9.32 0.56 3.19
N ARG A 143 -8.08 0.95 2.94
CA ARG A 143 -7.60 2.33 3.03
C ARG A 143 -7.22 2.79 1.64
N THR A 144 -7.86 3.86 1.17
CA THR A 144 -7.59 4.37 -0.16
C THR A 144 -7.72 5.88 -0.23
N TRP A 145 -6.78 6.50 -0.92
CA TRP A 145 -6.74 7.92 -1.19
C TRP A 145 -5.93 8.17 -2.46
N VAL A 146 -6.12 9.34 -3.04
CA VAL A 146 -5.34 9.83 -4.17
C VAL A 146 -4.52 11.02 -3.71
N GLU A 147 -3.26 11.06 -4.11
CA GLU A 147 -2.37 12.20 -3.92
C GLU A 147 -1.99 12.81 -5.27
N LEU A 148 -1.67 14.11 -5.26
CA LEU A 148 -1.05 14.78 -6.40
C LEU A 148 0.46 14.83 -6.15
N LEU A 149 1.23 14.09 -6.94
CA LEU A 149 2.68 14.10 -6.84
C LEU A 149 3.24 15.34 -7.54
N ALA A 150 4.12 16.05 -6.83
CA ALA A 150 4.81 17.18 -7.40
C ALA A 150 5.68 16.73 -8.59
N PRO A 151 5.77 17.54 -9.65
CA PRO A 151 6.65 17.26 -10.77
C PRO A 151 8.11 17.17 -10.31
N TRP A 152 8.83 16.17 -10.81
CA TRP A 152 10.24 15.96 -10.48
C TRP A 152 11.13 16.99 -11.18
N SER A 153 10.70 17.47 -12.35
CA SER A 153 11.41 18.45 -13.16
C SER A 153 10.50 19.59 -13.61
N GLU A 154 11.09 20.74 -13.92
CA GLU A 154 10.37 21.86 -14.52
C GLU A 154 9.81 21.45 -15.90
N GLY A 155 8.47 21.44 -16.01
CA GLY A 155 7.76 21.05 -17.23
C GLY A 155 7.08 19.67 -17.17
N ASP A 156 7.31 18.88 -16.11
CA ASP A 156 6.52 17.68 -15.88
C ASP A 156 5.11 18.08 -15.41
N GLU A 157 4.09 17.40 -15.93
CA GLU A 157 2.73 17.52 -15.40
C GLU A 157 2.64 16.74 -14.07
N PRO A 158 1.88 17.24 -13.09
CA PRO A 158 1.71 16.52 -11.83
C PRO A 158 0.95 15.21 -12.07
N VAL A 159 1.35 14.16 -11.35
CA VAL A 159 0.76 12.82 -11.48
C VAL A 159 -0.21 12.58 -10.35
N GLU A 160 -1.43 12.14 -10.65
CA GLU A 160 -2.35 11.63 -9.63
C GLU A 160 -1.97 10.19 -9.29
N ARG A 161 -1.72 9.88 -8.02
CA ARG A 161 -1.43 8.52 -7.57
C ARG A 161 -2.50 8.02 -6.62
N LEU A 162 -3.17 6.94 -7.01
CA LEU A 162 -4.03 6.16 -6.12
C LEU A 162 -3.16 5.26 -5.24
N TYR A 163 -3.27 5.44 -3.93
CA TYR A 163 -2.84 4.45 -2.95
C TYR A 163 -4.07 3.63 -2.54
N LEU A 164 -3.97 2.31 -2.65
CA LEU A 164 -5.01 1.39 -2.23
C LEU A 164 -4.38 0.26 -1.44
N THR A 165 -4.67 0.22 -0.16
CA THR A 165 -4.26 -0.83 0.78
C THR A 165 -5.50 -1.58 1.23
N ALA A 166 -5.52 -2.89 1.06
CA ALA A 166 -6.71 -3.69 1.36
C ALA A 166 -6.35 -5.11 1.78
N GLU A 167 -7.20 -5.70 2.61
CA GLU A 167 -7.17 -7.14 2.85
C GLU A 167 -7.78 -7.92 1.67
N ILE A 168 -7.61 -9.25 1.67
CA ILE A 168 -8.26 -10.14 0.71
C ILE A 168 -9.54 -10.69 1.39
N SER A 169 -10.65 -9.99 1.19
CA SER A 169 -11.98 -10.34 1.73
C SER A 169 -13.10 -9.86 0.81
N ASP A 170 -14.31 -10.42 0.97
CA ASP A 170 -15.49 -10.06 0.16
C ASP A 170 -15.84 -8.57 0.24
N GLU A 171 -15.74 -8.00 1.43
CA GLU A 171 -16.01 -6.57 1.65
C GLU A 171 -14.92 -5.71 1.02
N ALA A 172 -13.65 -6.08 1.22
CA ALA A 172 -12.52 -5.35 0.66
C ALA A 172 -12.49 -5.37 -0.86
N GLU A 173 -12.81 -6.50 -1.50
CA GLU A 173 -12.84 -6.63 -2.96
C GLU A 173 -13.84 -5.62 -3.56
N LEU A 174 -15.05 -5.54 -3.00
CA LEU A 174 -16.09 -4.65 -3.51
C LEU A 174 -15.67 -3.17 -3.41
N LEU A 175 -15.07 -2.78 -2.28
CA LEU A 175 -14.57 -1.43 -2.09
C LEU A 175 -13.37 -1.12 -2.99
N ALA A 176 -12.45 -2.08 -3.16
CA ALA A 176 -11.28 -1.92 -4.01
C ALA A 176 -11.66 -1.79 -5.49
N LEU A 177 -12.57 -2.63 -5.99
CA LEU A 177 -13.11 -2.52 -7.35
C LEU A 177 -13.75 -1.15 -7.59
N ARG A 178 -14.51 -0.63 -6.61
CA ARG A 178 -15.11 0.70 -6.70
C ARG A 178 -14.07 1.81 -6.74
N ALA A 179 -13.04 1.75 -5.88
CA ALA A 179 -11.97 2.74 -5.85
C ALA A 179 -11.19 2.77 -7.17
N LEU A 180 -10.83 1.59 -7.69
CA LEU A 180 -10.14 1.43 -8.96
C LEU A 180 -10.98 1.95 -10.13
N ASP A 181 -12.27 1.59 -10.22
CA ASP A 181 -13.15 2.08 -11.29
C ASP A 181 -13.28 3.59 -11.27
N LEU A 182 -13.52 4.19 -10.09
CA LEU A 182 -13.57 5.65 -9.95
C LEU A 182 -12.25 6.30 -10.36
N PHE A 183 -11.11 5.72 -10.01
CA PHE A 183 -9.81 6.30 -10.35
C PHE A 183 -9.52 6.22 -11.86
N MET A 184 -9.78 5.08 -12.47
CA MET A 184 -9.47 4.80 -13.88
C MET A 184 -10.39 5.52 -14.87
N GLN A 185 -11.57 5.97 -14.45
CA GLN A 185 -12.44 6.80 -15.29
C GLN A 185 -11.71 8.04 -15.86
N PRO A 186 -12.05 8.51 -17.07
CA PRO A 186 -11.44 9.69 -17.67
C PRO A 186 -11.48 10.94 -16.77
N GLY A 187 -10.46 11.80 -16.93
CA GLY A 187 -10.28 13.02 -16.15
C GLY A 187 -9.73 12.78 -14.74
N ALA A 188 -9.66 13.85 -13.94
CA ALA A 188 -9.07 13.86 -12.61
C ALA A 188 -9.77 12.89 -11.63
N GLY A 189 -9.00 12.02 -11.01
CA GLY A 189 -9.41 11.05 -10.00
C GLY A 189 -9.35 11.59 -8.57
N LEU A 190 -8.53 12.61 -8.29
CA LEU A 190 -8.26 13.11 -6.93
C LEU A 190 -9.53 13.40 -6.13
N ALA A 191 -10.33 14.35 -6.58
CA ALA A 191 -11.56 14.74 -5.89
C ALA A 191 -12.61 13.63 -5.90
N ARG A 192 -12.67 12.83 -6.98
CA ARG A 192 -13.69 11.82 -7.20
C ARG A 192 -13.52 10.62 -6.27
N VAL A 193 -12.29 10.16 -6.07
CA VAL A 193 -11.98 9.05 -5.15
C VAL A 193 -12.01 9.53 -3.70
N ASN A 194 -11.35 10.64 -3.38
CA ASN A 194 -11.24 11.12 -2.00
C ASN A 194 -12.61 11.52 -1.42
N ALA A 195 -13.55 12.04 -2.23
CA ALA A 195 -14.91 12.31 -1.77
C ALA A 195 -15.68 11.06 -1.30
N VAL A 196 -15.28 9.86 -1.74
CA VAL A 196 -15.93 8.59 -1.37
C VAL A 196 -15.22 7.90 -0.21
N PHE A 197 -13.88 7.93 -0.22
CA PHE A 197 -13.05 7.12 0.69
C PHE A 197 -12.27 7.94 1.73
N SER A 198 -12.25 9.26 1.60
CA SER A 198 -11.59 10.19 2.52
C SER A 198 -12.50 11.41 2.78
N PRO A 199 -13.73 11.23 3.27
CA PRO A 199 -14.69 12.34 3.41
C PRO A 199 -14.28 13.41 4.44
N GLU A 200 -13.22 13.15 5.22
CA GLU A 200 -12.64 14.09 6.20
C GLU A 200 -11.39 14.82 5.69
N ALA A 201 -10.97 14.61 4.43
CA ALA A 201 -9.84 15.28 3.79
C ALA A 201 -10.22 16.61 3.12
#